data_AF-G9YS87-F1
#
_entry.id   AF-G9YS87-F1
#
_cell.length_a   1.000
_cell.length_b   1.000
_cell.length_c   1.000
_cell.angle_alpha   90.00
_cell.angle_beta   90.00
_cell.angle_gamma   90.00
#
_symmetry.space_group_name_H-M   'P 1'
#
loop_
_entity.id
_entity.type
_entity.pdbx_description
1 polymer ?
#
loop_
_entity_poly.entity_id
_entity_poly.type
_entity_poly.pdbx_seq_one_letter_code
_entity_poly.pdbx_strand_id
1 'polypeptide(L)'
;MKKLLSLFLACILLLGILPTSVFAADSVEEALGEVNIYNGDYELGYLSINGAVKKQTYTYFLYESNDGTTKESPAYCVNPVRLVP
;
A
#
# COMPACT_ATOMS: atom_id res chain seq x y z
N MET A 1 -8.26 7.29 -48.32
CA MET A 1 -8.99 7.54 -47.06
C MET A 1 -9.46 6.24 -46.40
N LYS A 2 -10.48 5.53 -46.93
CA LYS A 2 -11.05 4.32 -46.28
C LYS A 2 -10.05 3.19 -45.99
N LYS A 3 -9.13 2.87 -46.93
CA LYS A 3 -8.12 1.82 -46.72
C LYS A 3 -7.10 2.16 -45.62
N LEU A 4 -6.75 3.45 -45.50
CA LEU A 4 -5.80 3.93 -44.50
C LEU A 4 -6.44 3.93 -43.10
N LEU A 5 -7.71 4.33 -43.02
CA LEU A 5 -8.50 4.24 -41.79
C LEU A 5 -8.68 2.77 -41.36
N SER A 6 -8.94 1.86 -42.30
CA SER A 6 -9.05 0.43 -42.03
C SER A 6 -7.75 -0.17 -41.49
N LEU A 7 -6.60 0.24 -42.03
CA LEU A 7 -5.29 -0.21 -41.56
C LEU A 7 -5.00 0.32 -40.15
N PHE A 8 -5.31 1.59 -39.90
CA PHE A 8 -5.14 2.21 -38.60
C PHE A 8 -6.00 1.54 -37.52
N LEU A 9 -7.26 1.22 -37.85
CA LEU A 9 -8.15 0.49 -36.95
C LEU A 9 -7.62 -0.92 -36.65
N ALA A 10 -7.07 -1.63 -37.63
CA ALA A 10 -6.43 -2.92 -37.42
C ALA A 10 -5.23 -2.83 -36.48
N CYS A 11 -4.40 -1.79 -36.59
CA CYS A 11 -3.28 -1.55 -35.68
C CYS A 11 -3.75 -1.29 -34.24
N ILE A 12 -4.80 -0.49 -34.04
CA ILE A 12 -5.35 -0.23 -32.70
C ILE A 12 -5.89 -1.52 -32.07
N LEU A 13 -6.61 -2.34 -32.85
CA LEU A 13 -7.13 -3.62 -32.37
C LEU A 13 -6.00 -4.58 -31.99
N LEU A 14 -4.92 -4.64 -32.78
CA LEU A 14 -3.74 -5.44 -32.45
C LEU A 14 -3.07 -4.95 -31.16
N LEU A 15 -2.92 -3.64 -30.98
CA LEU A 15 -2.35 -3.04 -29.77
C LEU A 15 -3.23 -3.27 -28.53
N GLY A 16 -4.56 -3.32 -28.69
CA GLY A 16 -5.50 -3.59 -27.60
C GLY A 16 -5.57 -5.05 -27.17
N ILE A 17 -5.08 -5.98 -28.01
CA ILE A 17 -4.95 -7.41 -27.66
C ILE A 17 -3.58 -7.70 -27.04
N LEU A 18 -2.60 -6.81 -27.22
CA LEU A 18 -1.34 -6.95 -26.50
C LEU A 18 -1.64 -6.86 -24.99
N PRO A 19 -1.21 -7.84 -24.18
CA PRO A 19 -1.35 -7.73 -22.75
C PRO A 19 -0.58 -6.49 -22.30
N THR A 20 -1.31 -5.45 -21.90
CA THR A 20 -0.73 -4.32 -21.18
C THR A 20 -0.22 -4.90 -19.87
N SER A 21 1.09 -5.05 -19.74
CA SER A 21 1.72 -5.71 -18.62
C SER A 21 1.43 -4.96 -17.32
N VAL A 22 0.36 -5.34 -16.64
CA VAL A 22 0.25 -5.22 -15.20
C VAL A 22 0.74 -6.55 -14.68
N PHE A 23 2.05 -6.64 -14.47
CA PHE A 23 2.62 -7.81 -13.82
C PHE A 23 2.08 -7.86 -12.39
N ALA A 24 1.59 -9.02 -11.98
CA ALA A 24 1.40 -9.27 -10.56
C ALA A 24 2.79 -9.20 -9.90
N ALA A 25 2.87 -8.62 -8.71
CA ALA A 25 4.09 -8.66 -7.92
C ALA A 25 4.49 -10.13 -7.70
N ASP A 26 5.78 -10.44 -7.86
CA ASP A 26 6.28 -11.82 -7.88
C ASP A 26 6.43 -12.39 -6.45
N SER A 27 6.16 -11.56 -5.44
CA SER A 27 6.17 -11.90 -4.02
C SER A 27 5.16 -11.09 -3.22
N VAL A 28 4.82 -11.59 -2.04
CA VAL A 28 3.99 -10.87 -1.07
C VAL A 28 4.70 -9.60 -0.60
N GLU A 29 6.02 -9.64 -0.44
CA GLU A 29 6.87 -8.52 -0.06
C GLU A 29 6.88 -7.41 -1.13
N GLU A 30 6.95 -7.77 -2.41
CA GLU A 30 6.84 -6.81 -3.52
C GLU A 30 5.40 -6.28 -3.69
N ALA A 31 4.39 -7.10 -3.36
CA ALA A 31 2.98 -6.71 -3.40
C ALA A 31 2.59 -5.74 -2.27
N LEU A 32 3.17 -5.95 -1.07
CA LEU A 32 2.88 -5.17 0.14
C LEU A 32 3.85 -4.00 0.34
N GLY A 33 4.94 -3.95 -0.42
CA GLY A 33 6.04 -3.01 -0.22
C GLY A 33 6.79 -3.27 1.09
N GLU A 34 8.01 -2.74 1.20
CA GLU A 34 8.74 -2.75 2.47
C GLU A 34 7.97 -1.88 3.49
N VAL A 35 7.13 -2.51 4.31
CA VAL A 35 6.42 -1.81 5.39
C VAL A 35 7.45 -1.49 6.47
N ASN A 36 8.04 -0.31 6.39
CA ASN A 36 8.94 0.18 7.42
C ASN A 36 8.13 0.42 8.71
N ILE A 37 8.32 -0.47 9.67
CA ILE A 37 7.69 -0.43 10.98
C ILE A 37 8.61 0.31 11.93
N TYR A 38 8.17 1.47 12.41
CA TYR A 38 8.92 2.34 13.30
C TYR A 38 8.36 2.26 14.70
N ASN A 39 9.23 2.13 15.71
CA ASN A 39 8.81 2.39 17.08
C ASN A 39 8.56 3.89 17.23
N GLY A 40 7.33 4.25 17.60
CA GLY A 40 7.01 5.61 17.97
C GLY A 40 7.71 5.94 19.28
N ASP A 41 8.71 6.81 19.23
CA ASP A 41 9.33 7.40 20.42
C ASP A 41 8.40 8.41 21.13
N TYR A 42 7.10 8.37 20.82
CA TYR A 42 6.08 9.27 21.34
C TYR A 42 4.76 8.52 21.63
N GLU A 43 3.99 9.02 22.61
CA GLU A 43 2.72 8.41 23.02
C GLU A 43 1.55 8.91 22.17
N LEU A 44 0.68 8.00 21.73
CA LEU A 44 -0.60 8.35 21.13
C LEU A 44 -1.76 8.01 22.08
N GLY A 45 -2.74 8.92 22.11
CA GLY A 45 -4.00 8.70 22.78
C GLY A 45 -4.95 7.90 21.90
N TYR A 46 -5.57 6.85 22.43
CA TYR A 46 -6.62 6.08 21.74
C TYR A 46 -7.87 5.95 22.62
N LEU A 47 -9.00 5.74 21.98
CA LEU A 47 -10.26 5.43 22.64
C LEU A 47 -10.38 3.91 22.79
N SER A 48 -10.31 3.38 24.01
CA SER A 48 -10.54 1.96 24.24
C SER A 48 -12.02 1.60 24.05
N ILE A 49 -12.32 0.31 23.86
CA ILE A 49 -13.68 -0.21 23.57
C ILE A 49 -14.73 0.25 24.59
N ASN A 50 -14.33 0.46 25.84
CA ASN A 50 -15.20 0.96 26.91
C ASN A 50 -15.34 2.50 26.93
N GLY A 51 -14.86 3.21 25.91
CA GLY A 51 -14.93 4.67 25.81
C GLY A 51 -13.91 5.43 26.67
N ALA A 52 -12.95 4.75 27.31
CA ALA A 52 -11.90 5.43 28.06
C ALA A 52 -10.77 5.89 27.13
N VAL A 53 -10.23 7.10 27.39
CA VAL A 53 -9.00 7.54 26.72
C VAL A 53 -7.82 6.84 27.38
N LYS A 54 -7.02 6.15 26.57
CA LYS A 54 -5.80 5.45 26.97
C LYS A 54 -4.61 6.01 26.20
N LYS A 55 -3.41 5.84 26.75
CA LYS A 55 -2.14 6.19 26.09
C LYS A 55 -1.28 4.96 26.00
N GLN A 56 -0.56 4.80 24.90
CA GLN A 56 0.52 3.83 24.80
C GLN A 56 1.57 4.30 23.78
N THR A 57 2.78 3.79 23.93
CA THR A 57 3.83 3.86 22.92
C THR A 57 3.43 2.94 21.77
N TYR A 58 3.25 3.51 20.57
CA TYR A 58 2.78 2.76 19.40
C TYR A 58 3.89 2.53 18.40
N THR A 59 3.79 1.40 17.72
CA THR A 59 4.54 1.16 16.49
C THR A 59 3.67 1.60 15.30
N TYR A 60 4.26 2.23 14.29
CA TYR A 60 3.54 2.77 13.13
C TYR A 60 4.25 2.40 11.82
N PHE A 61 3.51 2.45 10.72
CA PHE A 61 4.07 2.40 9.38
C PHE A 61 3.70 3.65 8.60
N LEU A 62 4.57 4.03 7.66
CA LEU A 62 4.35 5.12 6.74
C LEU A 62 3.69 4.60 5.46
N TYR A 63 2.72 5.33 4.93
CA TYR A 63 2.10 5.04 3.64
C TYR A 63 1.88 6.31 2.82
N GLU A 64 1.89 6.17 1.50
CA GLU A 64 1.53 7.26 0.58
C GLU A 64 0.01 7.30 0.41
N SER A 65 -0.58 8.47 0.66
CA SER A 65 -2.00 8.75 0.47
C SER A 65 -2.31 9.10 -0.99
N ASN A 66 -3.59 9.06 -1.38
CA ASN A 66 -4.04 9.35 -2.75
C ASN A 66 -3.63 10.74 -3.29
N ASP A 67 -3.27 11.66 -2.39
CA ASP A 67 -2.79 13.01 -2.67
C ASP A 67 -1.25 13.11 -2.74
N GLY A 68 -0.54 11.98 -2.70
CA GLY A 68 0.92 11.90 -2.69
C GLY A 68 1.57 12.25 -1.35
N THR A 69 0.77 12.51 -0.30
CA THR A 69 1.31 12.84 1.02
C THR A 69 1.66 11.57 1.81
N THR A 70 2.77 11.60 2.54
CA THR A 70 3.11 10.53 3.48
C THR A 70 2.28 10.67 4.75
N LYS A 71 1.63 9.59 5.17
CA LYS A 71 0.81 9.52 6.39
C LYS A 71 1.27 8.37 7.28
N GLU A 72 1.04 8.54 8.58
CA GLU A 72 1.32 7.54 9.59
C GLU A 72 0.05 6.74 9.89
N SER A 73 0.16 5.41 9.89
CA SER A 73 -0.88 4.51 10.35
C SER A 73 -0.36 3.64 11.49
N PRO A 74 -1.07 3.60 12.63
CA PRO A 74 -0.72 2.72 13.73
C PRO A 74 -0.77 1.25 13.30
N ALA A 75 0.28 0.51 13.66
CA ALA A 75 0.43 -0.90 13.35
C ALA A 75 -0.16 -1.74 14.49
N TYR A 76 -1.50 -1.84 14.54
CA TYR A 76 -2.18 -2.73 15.50
C TYR A 76 -1.99 -4.18 15.01
N CYS A 77 -1.53 -5.07 15.88
CA CYS A 77 -1.16 -6.50 15.67
C CYS A 77 0.34 -6.81 15.60
N VAL A 78 1.22 -5.82 15.44
CA VAL A 78 2.63 -6.02 15.76
C VAL A 78 2.82 -5.71 17.23
N ASN A 79 2.90 -6.76 18.03
CA ASN A 79 3.43 -6.64 19.38
C ASN A 79 4.95 -6.76 19.25
N PRO A 80 5.75 -5.69 19.46
CA PRO A 80 7.20 -5.78 19.47
C PRO A 80 7.72 -6.48 20.74
N VAL A 81 6.89 -7.27 21.45
CA VAL A 81 7.41 -8.27 22.38
C VAL A 81 8.17 -9.29 21.57
N ARG A 82 9.46 -9.01 21.42
CA ARG A 82 10.56 -9.96 21.38
C ARG A 82 10.06 -11.40 21.26
N LEU A 83 10.17 -11.98 20.08
CA LEU A 83 10.39 -13.42 19.96
C LEU A 83 11.65 -13.70 20.78
N VAL A 84 11.47 -14.06 22.04
CA VAL A 84 12.55 -14.58 22.88
C VAL A 84 12.86 -15.97 22.32
N PRO A 85 14.13 -16.32 22.04
CA PRO A 85 14.52 -17.72 21.95
C PRO A 85 14.19 -18.46 23.25
#